data_AF-A0A179RU70-F1
#
_entry.id   AF-A0A179RU70-F1
#
_cell.length_a   1.000
_cell.length_b   1.000
_cell.length_c   1.000
_cell.angle_alpha   90.00
_cell.angle_beta   90.00
_cell.angle_gamma   90.00
#
_symmetry.space_group_name_H-M   'P 1'
#
loop_
_entity.id
_entity.type
_entity.pdbx_description
1 polymer ?
#
loop_
_entity_poly.entity_id
_entity_poly.type
_entity_poly.pdbx_seq_one_letter_code
_entity_poly.pdbx_strand_id
1 'polypeptide(L)'
;MELKISCRNVSQGLAELKPGESLVVPCNGKTIQSTQSSIGSMLARRQLDTAMFSQNKALIVRDERSLPIPVIIVTRRAAEIAGAA
;
A
#
# COMPACT_ATOMS: atom_id res chain seq x y z
N MET A 1 12.01 -4.88 -7.76
CA MET A 1 10.75 -4.38 -7.17
C MET A 1 9.62 -5.16 -7.81
N GLU A 2 8.91 -5.98 -7.03
CA GLU A 2 7.77 -6.77 -7.52
C GLU A 2 6.46 -6.11 -7.08
N LEU A 3 5.55 -5.87 -8.02
CA LEU A 3 4.24 -5.27 -7.79
C LEU A 3 3.18 -6.36 -7.70
N LYS A 4 2.61 -6.57 -6.51
CA LYS A 4 1.47 -7.49 -6.34
C LYS A 4 0.17 -6.71 -6.34
N ILE A 5 -0.72 -7.07 -7.27
CA ILE A 5 -2.10 -6.60 -7.29
C ILE A 5 -2.94 -7.68 -6.60
N SER A 6 -3.08 -7.60 -5.27
CA SER A 6 -3.98 -8.53 -4.58
C SER A 6 -5.43 -8.11 -4.78
N CYS A 7 -6.17 -8.89 -5.56
CA CYS A 7 -7.63 -8.77 -5.69
C CYS A 7 -8.39 -9.30 -4.47
N ARG A 8 -7.70 -9.91 -3.49
CA ARG A 8 -8.30 -10.49 -2.27
C ARG A 8 -7.75 -9.77 -1.04
N ASN A 9 -8.69 -9.25 -0.24
CA ASN A 9 -8.52 -8.65 1.09
C ASN A 9 -7.20 -7.89 1.34
N VAL A 10 -7.24 -6.55 1.27
CA VAL A 10 -6.09 -5.66 1.54
C VAL A 10 -5.36 -6.01 2.83
N SER A 11 -6.07 -6.39 3.91
CA SER A 11 -5.43 -6.77 5.17
C SER A 11 -4.54 -8.01 5.06
N GLN A 12 -4.94 -8.99 4.24
CA GLN A 12 -4.14 -10.18 3.99
C GLN A 12 -2.93 -9.85 3.11
N GLY A 13 -3.13 -9.07 2.04
CA GLY A 13 -2.03 -8.62 1.17
C GLY A 13 -0.95 -7.83 1.92
N LEU A 14 -1.35 -7.03 2.92
CA LEU A 14 -0.39 -6.33 3.79
C LEU A 14 0.42 -7.28 4.68
N ALA A 15 -0.19 -8.37 5.16
CA ALA A 15 0.49 -9.36 6.01
C ALA A 15 1.46 -10.25 5.22
N GLU A 16 1.13 -10.56 3.97
CA GLU A 16 1.93 -11.41 3.08
C GLU A 16 3.06 -10.66 2.34
N LEU A 17 3.10 -9.32 2.49
CA LEU A 17 4.07 -8.47 1.81
C LEU A 17 5.51 -8.80 2.29
N LYS A 18 6.37 -9.25 1.38
CA LYS A 18 7.78 -9.48 1.69
C LYS A 18 8.55 -8.14 1.69
N PRO A 19 9.70 -8.05 2.38
CA PRO A 19 10.56 -6.86 2.30
C PRO A 19 10.92 -6.54 0.84
N GLY A 20 10.78 -5.27 0.43
CA GLY A 20 10.99 -4.81 -0.95
C GLY A 20 9.81 -5.01 -1.91
N GLU A 21 8.72 -5.64 -1.47
CA GLU A 21 7.48 -5.77 -2.25
C GLU A 21 6.51 -4.61 -2.00
N SER A 22 5.69 -4.34 -3.00
CA SER A 22 4.66 -3.29 -2.96
C SER A 22 3.27 -3.86 -3.26
N LEU A 23 2.29 -3.37 -2.52
CA LEU A 23 0.86 -3.62 -2.72
C LEU A 23 0.18 -2.33 -3.20
N VAL A 24 -0.60 -2.43 -4.27
CA VAL A 24 -1.44 -1.34 -4.75
C VAL A 24 -2.82 -1.45 -4.10
N VAL A 25 -3.23 -0.41 -3.37
CA VAL A 25 -4.53 -0.32 -2.71
C VAL A 25 -5.38 0.76 -3.38
N PRO A 26 -6.46 0.39 -4.10
CA PRO A 26 -7.34 1.38 -4.70
C PRO A 26 -8.19 2.09 -3.65
N CYS A 27 -8.47 3.38 -3.87
CA CYS A 27 -9.27 4.16 -2.93
C CYS A 27 -10.78 3.86 -3.01
N ASN A 28 -11.28 3.23 -4.08
CA ASN A 28 -12.66 2.72 -4.22
C ASN A 28 -13.75 3.70 -3.76
N GLY A 29 -13.71 4.95 -4.25
CA GLY A 29 -14.69 5.99 -3.91
C GLY A 29 -14.46 6.68 -2.56
N LYS A 30 -13.44 6.28 -1.79
CA LYS A 30 -12.98 6.99 -0.58
C LYS A 30 -11.92 8.03 -0.93
N THR A 31 -11.74 8.99 -0.02
CA THR A 31 -10.61 9.93 -0.12
C THR A 31 -9.29 9.21 0.14
N ILE A 32 -8.20 9.72 -0.44
CA ILE A 32 -6.84 9.24 -0.18
C ILE A 32 -6.58 9.11 1.33
N GLN A 33 -6.95 10.14 2.09
CA GLN A 33 -6.72 10.19 3.53
C GLN A 33 -7.49 9.10 4.29
N SER A 34 -8.76 8.84 3.90
CA SER A 34 -9.55 7.76 4.49
C SER A 34 -8.92 6.39 4.23
N THR A 35 -8.41 6.17 3.01
CA THR A 35 -7.73 4.92 2.66
C THR A 35 -6.39 4.78 3.42
N GLN A 36 -5.60 5.85 3.56
CA GLN A 36 -4.36 5.84 4.36
C GLN A 36 -4.62 5.47 5.83
N SER A 37 -5.62 6.10 6.46
CA SER A 37 -6.01 5.78 7.84
C SER A 37 -6.49 4.34 8.00
N SER A 38 -7.22 3.82 6.99
CA SER A 38 -7.67 2.43 6.96
C SER A 38 -6.49 1.46 6.88
N ILE A 39 -5.49 1.75 6.05
CA ILE A 39 -4.25 0.95 5.94
C ILE A 39 -3.51 0.97 7.28
N GLY A 40 -3.32 2.14 7.89
CA GLY A 40 -2.68 2.26 9.20
C GLY A 40 -3.39 1.42 10.27
N SER A 41 -4.73 1.47 10.31
CA SER A 41 -5.53 0.66 11.21
C SER A 41 -5.40 -0.85 10.95
N MET A 42 -5.30 -1.26 9.68
CA MET A 42 -5.10 -2.67 9.31
C MET A 42 -3.72 -3.19 9.74
N LEU A 43 -2.67 -2.38 9.58
CA LEU A 43 -1.32 -2.72 10.06
C LEU A 43 -1.31 -2.89 11.59
N ALA A 44 -1.90 -1.93 12.32
CA ALA A 44 -1.98 -1.98 13.77
C ALA A 44 -2.76 -3.21 14.28
N ARG A 45 -3.93 -3.51 13.69
CA ARG A 45 -4.75 -4.68 14.05
C ARG A 45 -4.03 -6.02 13.82
N ARG A 46 -3.10 -6.06 12.87
CA ARG A 46 -2.28 -7.25 12.56
C ARG A 46 -0.96 -7.28 13.32
N GLN A 47 -0.70 -6.31 14.20
CA GLN A 47 0.56 -6.17 14.95
C GLN A 47 1.78 -6.08 14.01
N LEU A 48 1.58 -5.50 12.82
CA LEU A 48 2.66 -5.24 11.88
C LEU A 48 3.33 -3.92 12.24
N ASP A 49 4.66 -3.92 12.31
CA ASP A 49 5.43 -2.72 12.59
C ASP A 49 5.25 -1.69 11.47
N THR A 50 4.52 -0.62 11.75
CA THR A 50 4.19 0.43 10.80
C THR A 50 5.44 1.16 10.29
N ALA A 51 6.54 1.19 11.05
CA ALA A 51 7.80 1.80 10.61
C ALA A 51 8.44 1.04 9.44
N MET A 52 8.11 -0.24 9.28
CA MET A 52 8.55 -1.04 8.14
C MET A 52 7.75 -0.77 6.86
N PHE A 53 6.66 -0.01 6.91
CA PHE A 53 5.81 0.23 5.73
C PHE A 53 5.79 1.71 5.34
N SER A 54 5.96 1.99 4.05
CA SER A 54 5.73 3.32 3.48
C SER A 54 4.45 3.34 2.65
N GLN A 55 3.70 4.44 2.70
CA GLN A 55 2.49 4.64 1.91
C GLN A 55 2.66 5.83 0.97
N ASN A 56 2.66 5.56 -0.34
CA ASN A 56 2.81 6.58 -1.38
C ASN A 56 1.49 6.77 -2.13
N LYS A 57 1.11 8.03 -2.37
CA LYS A 57 -0.09 8.38 -3.13
C LYS A 57 0.22 8.31 -4.63
N ALA A 58 -0.65 7.71 -5.41
CA ALA A 58 -0.47 7.61 -6.86
C ALA A 58 -1.81 7.64 -7.60
N LEU A 59 -1.73 7.82 -8.91
CA LEU A 59 -2.85 7.70 -9.83
C LEU A 59 -2.53 6.62 -10.86
N ILE A 60 -3.47 5.73 -11.13
CA ILE A 60 -3.39 4.79 -12.26
C ILE A 60 -4.14 5.43 -13.42
N VAL A 61 -3.40 5.80 -14.46
CA VAL A 61 -3.95 6.24 -15.75
C VAL A 61 -3.98 5.03 -16.66
N ARG A 62 -5.18 4.64 -17.11
CA ARG A 62 -5.35 3.49 -18.03
C ARG A 62 -5.29 3.93 -19.48
N ASP A 63 -5.94 5.04 -19.78
CA ASP A 63 -5.99 5.66 -21.10
C ASP A 63 -6.28 7.17 -20.94
N GLU A 64 -6.34 7.88 -22.07
CA GLU A 64 -6.59 9.32 -22.16
C GLU A 64 -8.06 9.73 -21.96
N ARG A 65 -8.99 8.78 -21.94
CA ARG A 65 -10.44 9.02 -21.94
C ARG A 65 -11.12 8.67 -20.62
N SER A 66 -10.41 8.00 -19.72
CA SER A 66 -10.88 7.56 -18.41
C SER A 66 -10.32 8.43 -17.30
N LEU A 67 -11.12 8.65 -16.26
CA LEU A 67 -10.67 9.33 -15.07
C LEU A 67 -9.59 8.49 -14.37
N PRO A 68 -8.44 9.10 -14.00
CA PRO A 68 -7.40 8.39 -13.27
C PRO A 68 -7.92 7.80 -11.96
N ILE A 69 -7.49 6.58 -11.65
CA ILE A 69 -7.93 5.88 -10.45
C ILE A 69 -6.96 6.22 -9.31
N PRO A 70 -7.41 6.86 -8.22
CA PRO A 70 -6.57 7.11 -7.06
C PRO A 70 -6.25 5.81 -6.31
N VAL A 71 -4.95 5.63 -6.03
CA VAL A 71 -4.43 4.48 -5.30
C VAL A 71 -3.38 4.89 -4.26
N ILE A 72 -3.16 4.01 -3.29
CA ILE A 72 -2.03 4.08 -2.37
C ILE A 72 -1.14 2.87 -2.61
N ILE A 73 0.14 3.12 -2.86
CA ILE A 73 1.16 2.09 -2.96
C ILE A 73 1.76 1.90 -1.57
N VAL A 74 1.51 0.74 -0.97
CA VAL A 74 2.10 0.35 0.31
C VAL A 74 3.32 -0.52 0.03
N THR A 75 4.48 -0.12 0.51
CA THR A 75 5.73 -0.87 0.31
C THR A 75 6.31 -1.27 1.65
N ARG A 76 6.68 -2.54 1.81
CA ARG A 76 7.45 -2.97 2.99
C ARG A 76 8.92 -2.68 2.71
N ARG A 77 9.55 -1.85 3.55
CA ARG A 77 10.97 -1.50 3.44
C ARG A 77 11.82 -2.76 3.53
N ALA A 78 12.83 -2.86 2.67
CA ALA A 78 13.87 -3.88 2.79
C ALA A 78 14.70 -3.62 4.07
N ALA A 79 15.17 -4.68 4.72
CA ALA A 79 15.95 -4.59 5.96
C ALA A 79 17.21 -3.70 5.81
N GLU A 80 17.73 -3.56 4.59
CA GLU A 80 18.89 -2.69 4.29
C GLU A 80 18.62 -1.19 4.52
N ILE A 81 17.35 -0.75 4.59
CA ILE A 81 16.99 0.64 4.90
C ILE A 81 16.74 0.83 6.40
N ALA A 82 16.55 -0.25 7.17
CA ALA A 82 16.28 -0.18 8.60
C ALA A 82 17.54 0.08 9.47
N GLY A 83 18.73 0.00 8.87
CA GLY A 83 20.02 0.26 9.54
C GLY A 83 20.72 1.56 9.13
N ALA A 84 20.05 2.45 8.40
CA ALA A 84 20.63 3.70 7.88
C ALA A 84 19.87 4.96 8.38
N ALA A 85 19.40 4.94 9.63
CA ALA A 85 18.80 6.10 10.29
C ALA A 85 19.45 6.31 11.66
#